data_AF-A0A1G7P8X0-F1
#
_entry.id   AF-A0A1G7P8X0-F1
#
_cell.length_a   1.000
_cell.length_b   1.000
_cell.length_c   1.000
_cell.angle_alpha   90.00
_cell.angle_beta   90.00
_cell.angle_gamma   90.00
#
_symmetry.space_group_name_H-M   'P 1'
#
loop_
_entity.id
_entity.type
_entity.pdbx_description
1 polymer ?
#
loop_
_entity_poly.entity_id
_entity_poly.type
_entity_poly.pdbx_seq_one_letter_code
_entity_poly.pdbx_strand_id
1 'polypeptide(L)'
;MLSILIFLLIYAGVSIAVYQLYDIYHSQNFADEEKRARIGKQEVEELANGAKEYRETGSSMGFIKGVKAFFGNDFDPRVALAAFSRADELPNVEPLLRRKNNIICNGKIRIRHPFGIKTNPPSKDSRGIAIALIIINCLLALFLGGLSVYSIGYDVPAAWMHDESVLMLLIYALILFTHLIAKADNYLNDLYQIGKLNKHFPARPLNQQPQDAGQPT
;
A
#
# COMPACT_ATOMS: atom_id res chain seq x y z
N MET A 1 -38.38 -18.71 -8.52
CA MET A 1 -38.05 -17.30 -8.18
C MET A 1 -36.77 -17.22 -7.38
N LEU A 2 -36.63 -17.93 -6.25
CA LEU A 2 -35.41 -17.92 -5.43
C LEU A 2 -34.16 -18.44 -6.17
N SER A 3 -34.23 -19.59 -6.87
CA SER A 3 -33.10 -20.12 -7.64
C SER A 3 -32.64 -19.18 -8.76
N ILE A 4 -33.57 -18.56 -9.50
CA ILE A 4 -33.23 -17.57 -10.54
C ILE A 4 -32.48 -16.37 -9.93
N LEU A 5 -32.92 -15.91 -8.76
CA LEU A 5 -32.25 -14.85 -8.03
C LEU A 5 -30.84 -15.29 -7.56
N ILE A 6 -30.68 -16.53 -7.08
CA ILE A 6 -29.37 -17.06 -6.68
C ILE A 6 -28.42 -17.12 -7.88
N PHE A 7 -28.86 -17.61 -9.04
CA PHE A 7 -28.03 -17.60 -10.26
C PHE A 7 -27.63 -16.19 -10.69
N LEU A 8 -28.55 -15.21 -10.57
CA LEU A 8 -28.23 -13.81 -10.83
C LEU A 8 -27.15 -13.30 -9.86
N LEU A 9 -27.26 -13.62 -8.57
CA LEU A 9 -26.28 -13.25 -7.55
C LEU A 9 -24.93 -13.95 -7.76
N ILE A 10 -24.93 -15.21 -8.19
CA ILE A 10 -23.71 -15.92 -8.61
C ILE A 10 -23.04 -15.19 -9.76
N TYR A 11 -23.79 -14.84 -10.81
CA TYR A 11 -23.26 -14.11 -11.96
C TYR A 11 -22.71 -12.73 -11.57
N ALA A 12 -23.44 -12.00 -10.71
CA ALA A 12 -22.98 -10.74 -10.15
C ALA A 12 -21.70 -10.92 -9.32
N GLY A 13 -21.64 -11.94 -8.47
CA GLY A 13 -20.46 -12.28 -7.68
C GLY A 13 -19.24 -12.57 -8.54
N VAL A 14 -19.39 -13.38 -9.58
CA VAL A 14 -18.31 -13.67 -10.55
C VAL A 14 -17.84 -12.39 -11.23
N SER A 15 -18.77 -11.53 -11.66
CA SER A 15 -18.45 -10.24 -12.28
C SER A 15 -17.67 -9.33 -11.33
N ILE A 16 -18.07 -9.28 -10.05
CA ILE A 16 -17.37 -8.54 -8.99
C ILE A 16 -15.98 -9.11 -8.78
N ALA A 17 -15.79 -10.44 -8.76
CA ALA A 17 -14.49 -11.07 -8.57
C ALA A 17 -13.51 -10.72 -9.69
N VAL A 18 -13.98 -10.74 -10.94
CA VAL A 18 -13.18 -10.33 -12.12
C VAL A 18 -12.84 -8.84 -12.04
N TYR A 19 -13.83 -8.01 -11.71
CA TYR A 19 -13.60 -6.57 -11.54
C TYR A 19 -12.60 -6.27 -10.43
N GLN A 20 -12.68 -6.96 -9.29
CA GLN A 20 -11.72 -6.83 -8.19
C GLN A 20 -10.31 -7.18 -8.63
N LEU A 21 -10.12 -8.30 -9.36
CA LEU A 21 -8.81 -8.66 -9.89
C LEU A 21 -8.26 -7.55 -10.80
N TYR A 22 -9.09 -7.03 -11.71
CA TYR A 22 -8.73 -5.94 -12.60
C TYR A 22 -8.33 -4.67 -11.84
N ASP A 23 -9.18 -4.22 -10.91
CA ASP A 23 -8.94 -3.01 -10.11
C ASP A 23 -7.68 -3.14 -9.26
N ILE A 24 -7.47 -4.28 -8.60
CA ILE A 24 -6.27 -4.51 -7.80
C ILE A 24 -5.02 -4.55 -8.68
N TYR A 25 -5.06 -5.28 -9.80
CA TYR A 25 -3.93 -5.36 -10.73
C TYR A 25 -3.56 -3.98 -11.30
N HIS A 26 -4.57 -3.20 -11.69
CA HIS A 26 -4.37 -1.84 -12.16
C HIS A 26 -3.79 -0.96 -11.06
N SER A 27 -4.32 -1.06 -9.84
CA SER A 27 -3.85 -0.29 -8.69
C SER A 27 -2.40 -0.61 -8.30
N GLN A 28 -1.96 -1.85 -8.48
CA GLN A 28 -0.61 -2.27 -8.12
C GLN A 28 0.44 -1.84 -9.14
N ASN A 29 0.09 -1.84 -10.44
CA ASN A 29 1.02 -1.61 -11.54
C ASN A 29 1.00 -0.18 -12.09
N PHE A 30 -0.15 0.50 -12.09
CA PHE A 30 -0.33 1.79 -12.77
C PHE A 30 -0.75 2.95 -11.85
N ALA A 31 -1.29 2.68 -10.66
CA ALA A 31 -1.75 3.77 -9.79
C ALA A 31 -0.63 4.68 -9.27
N ASP A 32 0.63 4.21 -9.22
CA ASP A 32 1.75 5.04 -8.79
C ASP A 32 2.05 6.20 -9.77
N GLU A 33 1.66 6.10 -11.05
CA GLU A 33 1.86 7.17 -12.03
C GLU A 33 0.72 8.19 -12.01
N GLU A 34 -0.53 7.73 -12.04
CA GLU A 34 -1.69 8.64 -12.07
C GLU A 34 -1.86 9.38 -10.74
N LYS A 35 -1.53 8.75 -9.61
CA LYS A 35 -1.65 9.41 -8.30
C LYS A 35 -0.50 10.37 -8.00
N ARG A 36 0.71 10.17 -8.55
CA ARG A 36 1.77 11.19 -8.58
C ARG A 36 1.30 12.47 -9.28
N ALA A 37 0.39 12.37 -10.26
CA ALA A 37 -0.19 13.54 -10.92
C ALA A 37 -1.26 14.25 -10.07
N ARG A 38 -1.96 13.53 -9.16
CA ARG A 38 -3.03 14.09 -8.33
C ARG A 38 -2.56 14.66 -7.00
N ILE A 39 -1.52 14.09 -6.37
CA ILE A 39 -1.00 14.58 -5.09
C ILE A 39 -0.03 15.71 -5.38
N GLY A 40 -0.54 16.95 -5.32
CA GLY A 40 0.22 18.19 -5.12
C GLY A 40 1.60 18.19 -5.78
N LYS A 41 1.69 17.92 -7.09
CA LYS A 41 2.97 17.73 -7.80
C LYS A 41 3.94 18.87 -7.51
N GLN A 42 3.42 20.10 -7.48
CA GLN A 42 4.16 21.30 -7.12
C GLN A 42 4.68 21.27 -5.66
N GLU A 43 3.83 20.90 -4.68
CA GLU A 43 4.23 20.81 -3.27
C GLU A 43 5.29 19.72 -3.04
N VAL A 44 5.18 18.60 -3.75
CA VAL A 44 6.15 17.49 -3.71
C VAL A 44 7.46 17.91 -4.39
N GLU A 45 7.41 18.65 -5.49
CA GLU A 45 8.59 19.23 -6.15
C GLU A 45 9.27 20.31 -5.27
N GLU A 46 8.51 21.17 -4.62
CA GLU A 46 9.02 22.16 -3.67
C GLU A 46 9.75 21.48 -2.49
N LEU A 47 9.18 20.38 -1.95
CA LEU A 47 9.83 19.57 -0.93
C LEU A 47 11.10 18.87 -1.44
N ALA A 48 11.10 18.38 -2.68
CA ALA A 48 12.27 17.78 -3.30
C ALA A 48 13.39 18.81 -3.47
N ASN A 49 13.06 20.02 -3.93
CA ASN A 49 13.99 21.12 -4.07
C ASN A 49 14.55 21.56 -2.71
N GLY A 50 13.71 21.69 -1.68
CA GLY A 50 14.17 22.00 -0.32
C GLY A 50 15.06 20.91 0.27
N ALA A 51 14.81 19.63 -0.04
CA ALA A 51 15.69 18.52 0.37
C ALA A 51 17.04 18.58 -0.32
N LYS A 52 17.07 18.98 -1.60
CA LYS A 52 18.30 19.20 -2.38
C LYS A 52 19.09 20.38 -1.82
N GLU A 53 18.45 21.51 -1.56
CA GLU A 53 19.06 22.68 -0.95
C GLU A 53 19.68 22.35 0.42
N TYR A 54 18.99 21.57 1.25
CA TYR A 54 19.54 21.11 2.53
C TYR A 54 20.83 20.29 2.37
N ARG A 55 20.95 19.48 1.31
CA ARG A 55 22.18 18.70 1.06
C ARG A 55 23.34 19.57 0.62
N GLU A 56 23.06 20.57 -0.20
CA GLU A 56 24.07 21.46 -0.76
C GLU A 56 24.56 22.51 0.26
N THR A 57 23.65 22.99 1.11
CA THR A 57 23.91 24.15 1.99
C THR A 57 23.88 23.82 3.48
N GLY A 58 23.31 22.68 3.88
CA GLY A 58 23.03 22.35 5.28
C GLY A 58 21.86 23.15 5.90
N SER A 59 21.20 24.03 5.15
CA SER A 59 20.10 24.87 5.65
C SER A 59 18.80 24.07 5.77
N SER A 60 18.37 23.76 7.00
CA SER A 60 17.20 22.90 7.25
C SER A 60 15.88 23.64 7.47
N MET A 61 15.90 24.95 7.73
CA MET A 61 14.71 25.71 8.15
C MET A 61 13.60 25.72 7.10
N GLY A 62 13.92 26.02 5.84
CA GLY A 62 12.95 26.05 4.74
C GLY A 62 12.31 24.69 4.51
N PHE A 63 13.15 23.65 4.47
CA PHE A 63 12.70 22.27 4.31
C PHE A 63 11.80 21.79 5.44
N ILE A 64 12.18 22.02 6.70
CA ILE A 64 11.37 21.61 7.87
C ILE A 64 10.01 22.31 7.87
N LYS A 65 9.96 23.59 7.49
CA LYS A 65 8.71 24.34 7.40
C LYS A 65 7.79 23.74 6.33
N GLY A 66 8.32 23.43 5.15
CA GLY A 66 7.57 22.77 4.08
C GLY A 66 7.04 21.40 4.51
N VAL A 67 7.87 20.58 5.15
CA VAL A 67 7.46 19.26 5.64
C VAL A 67 6.33 19.34 6.64
N LYS A 68 6.38 20.29 7.59
CA LYS A 68 5.31 20.49 8.57
C LYS A 68 4.02 20.98 7.92
N ALA A 69 4.11 21.82 6.88
CA ALA A 69 2.94 22.27 6.13
C ALA A 69 2.26 21.10 5.39
N PHE A 70 3.03 20.21 4.76
CA PHE A 70 2.49 19.11 3.96
C PHE A 70 2.07 17.89 4.80
N PHE A 71 2.92 17.43 5.72
CA PHE A 71 2.66 16.23 6.51
C PHE A 71 1.97 16.51 7.87
N GLY A 72 2.11 17.73 8.40
CA GLY A 72 1.64 18.13 9.72
C GLY A 72 2.77 18.22 10.75
N ASN A 73 2.49 18.87 11.89
CA ASN A 73 3.50 19.23 12.89
C ASN A 73 4.16 18.03 13.60
N ASP A 74 3.45 16.90 13.72
CA ASP A 74 3.93 15.70 14.42
C ASP A 74 4.79 14.79 13.54
N PHE A 75 4.95 15.10 12.26
CA PHE A 75 5.74 14.30 11.33
C PHE A 75 7.23 14.61 11.47
N ASP A 76 8.05 13.56 11.61
CA ASP A 76 9.51 13.72 11.72
C ASP A 76 10.13 14.11 10.36
N PRO A 77 10.73 15.31 10.23
CA PRO A 77 11.28 15.76 8.94
C PRO A 77 12.46 14.94 8.42
N ARG A 78 13.10 14.12 9.26
CA ARG A 78 14.13 13.17 8.82
C ARG A 78 13.59 12.10 7.90
N VAL A 79 12.32 11.69 8.09
CA VAL A 79 11.67 10.69 7.25
C VAL A 79 11.38 11.26 5.86
N ALA A 80 10.89 12.50 5.81
CA ALA A 80 10.74 13.23 4.55
C ALA A 80 12.11 13.37 3.88
N LEU A 81 13.13 13.83 4.60
CA LEU A 81 14.46 13.99 4.01
C LEU A 81 14.97 12.69 3.40
N ALA A 82 14.83 11.56 4.10
CA ALA A 82 15.24 10.25 3.60
C ALA A 82 14.48 9.82 2.33
N ALA A 83 13.21 10.24 2.19
CA ALA A 83 12.39 9.97 1.00
C ALA A 83 12.78 10.85 -0.18
N PHE A 84 12.85 12.17 0.01
CA PHE A 84 13.19 13.17 -1.01
C PHE A 84 14.69 13.20 -1.37
N SER A 85 15.49 12.44 -0.64
CA SER A 85 16.92 12.26 -0.87
C SER A 85 17.27 11.33 -2.05
N ARG A 86 16.31 10.65 -2.67
CA ARG A 86 16.61 9.82 -3.85
C ARG A 86 16.74 10.72 -5.06
N ALA A 87 17.91 10.70 -5.69
CA ALA A 87 18.33 11.70 -6.67
C ALA A 87 17.58 11.65 -8.01
N ASP A 88 16.94 10.52 -8.34
CA ASP A 88 16.53 10.25 -9.73
C ASP A 88 15.02 10.26 -9.97
N GLU A 89 14.18 10.24 -8.92
CA GLU A 89 12.72 10.29 -9.05
C GLU A 89 12.02 10.96 -7.87
N LEU A 90 10.91 11.66 -8.15
CA LEU A 90 10.00 12.15 -7.11
C LEU A 90 9.53 10.95 -6.25
N PRO A 91 9.70 11.00 -4.92
CA PRO A 91 9.36 9.87 -4.08
C PRO A 91 7.85 9.63 -4.06
N ASN A 92 7.44 8.37 -3.99
CA ASN A 92 6.05 8.03 -3.71
C ASN A 92 5.72 8.42 -2.25
N VAL A 93 5.00 9.53 -2.08
CA VAL A 93 4.63 10.09 -0.78
C VAL A 93 3.40 9.44 -0.14
N GLU A 94 2.63 8.63 -0.87
CA GLU A 94 1.40 8.02 -0.35
C GLU A 94 1.60 7.15 0.88
N PRO A 95 2.59 6.23 0.91
CA PRO A 95 2.84 5.43 2.10
C PRO A 95 3.08 6.32 3.33
N LEU A 96 3.80 7.43 3.15
CA LEU A 96 4.10 8.39 4.21
C LEU A 96 2.83 9.11 4.67
N LEU A 97 1.99 9.59 3.75
CA LEU A 97 0.73 10.26 4.07
C LEU A 97 -0.24 9.33 4.78
N ARG A 98 -0.41 8.09 4.30
CA ARG A 98 -1.30 7.08 4.90
C ARG A 98 -0.84 6.65 6.30
N ARG A 99 0.47 6.70 6.58
CA ARG A 99 1.06 6.15 7.82
C ARG A 99 1.74 7.17 8.72
N LYS A 100 1.63 8.47 8.44
CA LYS A 100 2.33 9.54 9.15
C LYS A 100 2.26 9.44 10.68
N ASN A 101 1.08 9.14 11.23
CA ASN A 101 0.85 9.05 12.68
C ASN A 101 1.39 7.76 13.32
N ASN A 102 1.78 6.78 12.50
CA ASN A 102 2.23 5.46 12.94
C ASN A 102 3.75 5.27 12.77
N ILE A 103 4.45 6.26 12.21
CA ILE A 103 5.90 6.23 12.04
C ILE A 103 6.56 6.70 13.34
N ILE A 104 7.53 5.95 13.83
CA ILE A 104 8.32 6.29 15.03
C ILE A 104 9.80 6.28 14.66
N CYS A 105 10.51 7.33 15.09
CA CYS A 105 11.92 7.56 14.76
C CYS A 105 12.81 7.58 16.01
N ASN A 106 13.32 6.41 16.41
CA ASN A 106 14.27 6.26 17.51
C ASN A 106 15.62 5.76 16.96
N GLY A 107 16.35 6.61 16.24
CA GLY A 107 17.59 6.26 15.54
C GLY A 107 17.41 5.43 14.25
N LYS A 108 16.29 4.72 14.15
CA LYS A 108 15.78 4.06 12.94
C LYS A 108 14.26 4.22 12.84
N ILE A 109 13.73 4.10 11.63
CA ILE A 109 12.30 4.09 11.34
C ILE A 109 11.69 2.76 11.80
N ARG A 110 10.73 2.86 12.72
CA ARG A 110 9.88 1.78 13.21
C ARG A 110 8.42 2.13 13.01
N ILE A 111 7.55 1.13 13.05
CA ILE A 111 6.12 1.31 12.78
C ILE A 111 5.32 0.86 14.00
N ARG A 112 4.37 1.71 14.41
CA ARG A 112 3.33 1.41 15.39
C ARG A 112 2.14 0.78 14.67
N HIS A 113 1.81 -0.43 15.08
CA HIS A 113 0.61 -1.15 14.64
C HIS A 113 -0.58 -0.82 15.57
N PRO A 114 -1.80 -1.16 15.15
CA PRO A 114 -2.94 -1.24 16.07
C PRO A 114 -2.58 -2.02 17.34
N PHE A 115 -3.19 -1.67 18.46
CA PHE A 115 -2.87 -2.23 19.80
C PHE A 115 -1.47 -1.88 20.33
N GLY A 116 -0.79 -0.89 19.75
CA GLY A 116 0.44 -0.33 20.30
C GLY A 116 1.70 -1.17 20.05
N ILE A 117 1.59 -2.28 19.31
CA ILE A 117 2.72 -3.15 18.97
C ILE A 117 3.69 -2.37 18.05
N LYS A 118 4.98 -2.38 18.40
CA LYS A 118 6.02 -1.67 17.65
C LYS A 118 6.92 -2.68 16.94
N THR A 119 6.89 -2.74 15.62
CA THR A 119 7.74 -3.68 14.86
C THR A 119 8.76 -2.93 13.99
N ASN A 120 9.69 -3.69 13.42
CA ASN A 120 10.52 -3.20 12.32
C ASN A 120 9.75 -3.42 11.02
N PRO A 121 9.89 -2.51 10.03
CA PRO A 121 9.24 -2.68 8.74
C PRO A 121 9.69 -3.99 8.05
N PRO A 122 8.81 -4.62 7.26
CA PRO A 122 9.14 -5.85 6.54
C PRO A 122 10.33 -5.60 5.59
N SER A 123 11.20 -6.59 5.47
CA SER A 123 12.41 -6.51 4.63
C SER A 123 12.22 -7.10 3.22
N LYS A 124 11.14 -7.84 3.00
CA LYS A 124 10.82 -8.52 1.75
C LYS A 124 9.52 -7.96 1.18
N ASP A 125 9.46 -7.91 -0.14
CA ASP A 125 8.26 -7.55 -0.87
C ASP A 125 7.33 -8.77 -0.96
N SER A 126 6.09 -8.63 -0.48
CA SER A 126 5.06 -9.69 -0.52
C SER A 126 4.11 -9.57 -1.71
N ARG A 127 4.24 -8.53 -2.55
CA ARG A 127 3.27 -8.24 -3.63
C ARG A 127 3.10 -9.38 -4.60
N GLY A 128 4.20 -10.02 -5.00
CA GLY A 128 4.17 -11.17 -5.90
C GLY A 128 3.36 -12.36 -5.35
N ILE A 129 3.38 -12.58 -4.05
CA ILE A 129 2.60 -13.65 -3.41
C ILE A 129 1.13 -13.22 -3.30
N ALA A 130 0.88 -11.97 -2.92
CA ALA A 130 -0.49 -11.45 -2.80
C ALA A 130 -1.23 -11.48 -4.13
N ILE A 131 -0.61 -11.04 -5.23
CA ILE A 131 -1.22 -11.06 -6.56
C ILE A 131 -1.52 -12.48 -7.03
N ALA A 132 -0.62 -13.45 -6.76
CA ALA A 132 -0.85 -14.85 -7.08
C ALA A 132 -2.08 -15.40 -6.33
N LEU A 133 -2.22 -15.11 -5.03
CA LEU A 133 -3.38 -15.52 -4.24
C LEU A 133 -4.68 -14.89 -4.74
N ILE A 134 -4.65 -13.60 -5.12
CA ILE A 134 -5.81 -12.90 -5.69
C ILE A 134 -6.23 -13.54 -7.02
N ILE A 135 -5.28 -13.87 -7.89
CA ILE A 135 -5.55 -14.57 -9.17
C ILE A 135 -6.17 -15.93 -8.89
N ILE A 136 -5.61 -16.71 -7.97
CA ILE A 136 -6.15 -18.03 -7.59
C ILE A 136 -7.59 -17.91 -7.08
N ASN A 137 -7.89 -16.95 -6.19
CA ASN A 137 -9.25 -16.72 -5.71
C ASN A 137 -10.21 -16.34 -6.83
N CYS A 138 -9.78 -15.50 -7.77
CA CYS A 138 -10.59 -15.13 -8.93
C CYS A 138 -10.88 -16.34 -9.83
N LEU A 139 -9.88 -17.19 -10.09
CA LEU A 139 -10.05 -18.42 -10.86
C LEU A 139 -10.99 -19.40 -10.15
N LEU A 140 -10.91 -19.51 -8.82
CA LEU A 140 -11.84 -20.31 -8.03
C LEU A 140 -13.27 -19.76 -8.11
N ALA A 141 -13.46 -18.43 -8.04
CA ALA A 141 -14.79 -17.83 -8.19
C ALA A 141 -15.38 -18.09 -9.58
N LEU A 142 -14.58 -17.96 -10.64
CA LEU A 142 -14.98 -18.32 -12.01
C LEU A 142 -15.33 -19.80 -12.14
N PHE A 143 -14.52 -20.69 -11.54
CA PHE A 143 -14.77 -22.13 -11.52
C PHE A 143 -16.10 -22.46 -10.82
N LEU A 144 -16.36 -21.89 -9.64
CA LEU A 144 -17.62 -22.10 -8.91
C LEU A 144 -18.82 -21.54 -9.67
N GLY A 145 -18.67 -20.40 -10.34
CA GLY A 145 -19.67 -19.85 -11.24
C GLY A 145 -20.00 -20.80 -12.40
N GLY A 146 -18.97 -21.33 -13.07
CA GLY A 146 -19.15 -22.32 -14.13
C GLY A 146 -19.76 -23.63 -13.63
N LEU A 147 -19.33 -24.09 -12.45
CA LEU A 147 -19.88 -25.28 -11.79
C LEU A 147 -21.37 -25.13 -11.50
N SER A 148 -21.83 -23.94 -11.10
CA SER A 148 -23.25 -23.68 -10.86
C SER A 148 -24.10 -23.94 -12.09
N VAL A 149 -23.65 -23.49 -13.28
CA VAL A 149 -24.37 -23.71 -14.55
C VAL A 149 -24.26 -25.17 -15.00
N TYR A 150 -23.07 -25.77 -14.84
CA TYR A 150 -22.84 -27.17 -15.20
C TYR A 150 -23.77 -28.12 -14.43
N SER A 151 -23.95 -27.88 -13.12
CA SER A 151 -24.78 -28.71 -12.24
C SER A 151 -26.28 -28.72 -12.58
N ILE A 152 -26.74 -27.83 -13.46
CA ILE A 152 -28.13 -27.82 -13.97
C ILE A 152 -28.37 -28.97 -14.95
N GLY A 153 -27.38 -29.25 -15.81
CA GLY A 153 -27.50 -30.21 -16.92
C GLY A 153 -26.80 -31.55 -16.67
N TYR A 154 -26.00 -31.65 -15.61
CA TYR A 154 -25.14 -32.80 -15.34
C TYR A 154 -25.10 -33.13 -13.85
N ASP A 155 -25.07 -34.43 -13.54
CA ASP A 155 -24.83 -34.90 -12.18
C ASP A 155 -23.38 -34.63 -11.76
N VAL A 156 -23.21 -34.12 -10.54
CA VAL A 156 -21.90 -33.85 -9.95
C VAL A 156 -21.65 -34.77 -8.76
N PRO A 157 -20.38 -35.16 -8.52
CA PRO A 157 -20.06 -36.23 -7.57
C PRO A 157 -20.30 -35.88 -6.09
N ALA A 158 -20.46 -34.60 -5.76
CA ALA A 158 -20.66 -34.14 -4.39
C ALA A 158 -21.95 -33.34 -4.24
N ALA A 159 -22.73 -33.67 -3.20
CA ALA A 159 -24.05 -33.08 -2.97
C ALA A 159 -24.03 -31.54 -2.85
N TRP A 160 -22.98 -30.97 -2.25
CA TRP A 160 -22.84 -29.51 -2.12
C TRP A 160 -22.65 -28.79 -3.46
N MET A 161 -22.18 -29.50 -4.51
CA MET A 161 -21.98 -28.93 -5.84
C MET A 161 -23.30 -28.71 -6.60
N HIS A 162 -24.40 -29.33 -6.17
CA HIS A 162 -25.74 -29.03 -6.68
C HIS A 162 -26.42 -27.91 -5.88
N ASP A 163 -25.89 -27.52 -4.72
CA ASP A 163 -26.48 -26.49 -3.89
C ASP A 163 -26.03 -25.09 -4.35
N GLU A 164 -26.90 -24.45 -5.13
CA GLU A 164 -26.73 -23.09 -5.65
C GLU A 164 -26.42 -22.08 -4.53
N SER A 165 -27.00 -22.26 -3.33
CA SER A 165 -26.79 -21.36 -2.19
C SER A 165 -25.40 -21.51 -1.62
N VAL A 166 -24.90 -22.74 -1.51
CA VAL A 166 -23.53 -23.04 -1.07
C VAL A 166 -22.53 -22.46 -2.07
N LEU A 167 -22.74 -22.68 -3.37
CA LEU A 167 -21.87 -22.13 -4.42
C LEU A 167 -21.83 -20.61 -4.39
N MET A 168 -22.99 -19.96 -4.25
CA MET A 168 -23.08 -18.51 -4.06
C MET A 168 -22.27 -18.06 -2.83
N LEU A 169 -22.48 -18.67 -1.67
CA LEU A 169 -21.78 -18.29 -0.44
C LEU A 169 -20.26 -18.40 -0.60
N LEU A 170 -19.78 -19.48 -1.21
CA LEU A 170 -18.35 -19.68 -1.48
C LEU A 170 -17.78 -18.59 -2.40
N ILE A 171 -18.50 -18.19 -3.44
CA ILE A 171 -18.08 -17.10 -4.33
C ILE A 171 -17.96 -15.79 -3.55
N TYR A 172 -18.97 -15.42 -2.75
CA TYR A 172 -18.92 -14.20 -1.94
C TYR A 172 -17.85 -14.25 -0.84
N ALA A 173 -17.56 -15.43 -0.29
CA ALA A 173 -16.46 -15.62 0.63
C ALA A 173 -15.10 -15.39 -0.05
N LEU A 174 -14.91 -15.87 -1.29
CA LEU A 174 -13.70 -15.62 -2.08
C LEU A 174 -13.53 -14.14 -2.44
N ILE A 175 -14.63 -13.43 -2.74
CA ILE A 175 -14.63 -11.97 -2.96
C ILE A 175 -14.16 -11.25 -1.70
N LEU A 176 -14.73 -11.59 -0.54
CA LEU A 176 -14.33 -11.00 0.74
C LEU A 176 -12.85 -11.29 1.05
N PHE A 177 -12.42 -12.54 0.85
CA PHE A 177 -11.04 -12.95 1.11
C PHE A 177 -10.05 -12.22 0.18
N THR A 178 -10.39 -12.06 -1.10
CA THR A 178 -9.63 -11.26 -2.07
C THR A 178 -9.49 -9.81 -1.61
N HIS A 179 -10.59 -9.20 -1.14
CA HIS A 179 -10.55 -7.84 -0.60
C HIS A 179 -9.64 -7.73 0.63
N LEU A 180 -9.68 -8.70 1.54
CA LEU A 180 -8.82 -8.72 2.72
C LEU A 180 -7.34 -8.87 2.35
N ILE A 181 -7.01 -9.74 1.38
CA ILE A 181 -5.64 -9.90 0.87
C ILE A 181 -5.16 -8.59 0.26
N ALA A 182 -5.96 -7.94 -0.59
CA ALA A 182 -5.58 -6.68 -1.23
C ALA A 182 -5.33 -5.56 -0.19
N LYS A 183 -6.15 -5.50 0.86
CA LYS A 183 -5.96 -4.54 1.95
C LYS A 183 -4.70 -4.84 2.76
N ALA A 184 -4.42 -6.11 3.03
CA ALA A 184 -3.22 -6.55 3.73
C ALA A 184 -1.95 -6.32 2.90
N ASP A 185 -2.01 -6.57 1.59
CA ASP A 185 -0.92 -6.31 0.65
C ASP A 185 -0.56 -4.83 0.60
N ASN A 186 -1.55 -3.96 0.38
CA ASN A 186 -1.34 -2.51 0.39
C ASN A 186 -0.76 -2.02 1.71
N TYR A 187 -1.23 -2.59 2.83
CA TYR A 187 -0.68 -2.31 4.14
C TYR A 187 0.80 -2.70 4.23
N LEU A 188 1.15 -3.95 3.90
CA LEU A 188 2.52 -4.45 3.98
C LEU A 188 3.46 -3.71 3.03
N ASN A 189 2.99 -3.37 1.83
CA ASN A 189 3.73 -2.57 0.86
C ASN A 189 4.01 -1.16 1.38
N ASP A 190 3.03 -0.48 2.01
CA ASP A 190 3.28 0.81 2.66
C ASP A 190 4.42 0.68 3.68
N LEU A 191 4.37 -0.35 4.54
CA LEU A 191 5.40 -0.57 5.56
C LEU A 191 6.77 -0.88 4.93
N TYR A 192 6.81 -1.67 3.86
CA TYR A 192 8.01 -2.03 3.13
C TYR A 192 8.67 -0.81 2.50
N GLN A 193 7.90 0.05 1.83
CA GLN A 193 8.40 1.27 1.20
C GLN A 193 8.96 2.25 2.24
N ILE A 194 8.25 2.45 3.35
CA ILE A 194 8.74 3.23 4.49
C ILE A 194 10.03 2.61 5.05
N GLY A 195 10.08 1.28 5.15
CA GLY A 195 11.25 0.56 5.65
C GLY A 195 12.50 0.74 4.79
N LYS A 196 12.36 0.85 3.47
CA LYS A 196 13.47 1.13 2.55
C LYS A 196 14.14 2.48 2.83
N LEU A 197 13.43 3.43 3.47
CA LEU A 197 14.00 4.73 3.84
C LEU A 197 15.05 4.62 4.95
N ASN A 198 15.06 3.53 5.74
CA ASN A 198 16.08 3.32 6.79
C ASN A 198 17.52 3.35 6.25
N LYS A 199 17.73 2.99 4.98
CA LYS A 199 19.07 3.05 4.36
C LYS A 199 19.63 4.48 4.24
N HIS A 200 18.75 5.48 4.18
CA HIS A 200 19.09 6.89 4.00
C HIS A 200 18.62 7.75 5.18
N PHE A 201 18.19 7.11 6.28
CA PHE A 201 17.63 7.80 7.42
C PHE A 201 18.75 8.45 8.24
N PRO A 202 18.74 9.79 8.40
CA PRO A 202 19.79 10.46 9.16
C PRO A 202 19.65 10.15 10.66
N ALA A 203 20.76 9.76 11.29
CA ALA A 203 20.77 9.45 12.72
C ALA A 203 20.55 10.69 13.60
N ARG A 204 21.00 11.87 13.15
CA ARG A 204 20.91 13.13 13.89
C ARG A 204 19.66 13.95 13.52
N PRO A 205 19.06 14.69 14.48
CA PRO A 205 18.02 15.68 14.19
C PRO A 205 18.52 16.77 13.23
N LEU A 206 17.67 17.20 12.30
CA LEU A 206 18.00 18.24 11.31
C LEU A 206 18.21 19.65 11.91
N ASN A 207 17.90 19.84 13.20
CA ASN A 207 18.08 21.10 13.91
C ASN A 207 19.45 21.23 14.59
N GLN A 208 20.29 20.20 14.55
CA GLN A 208 21.66 20.25 15.08
C GLN A 208 22.62 20.53 13.92
N GLN A 209 23.01 21.80 13.75
CA GLN A 209 24.13 22.18 12.88
C GLN A 209 25.41 21.43 13.28
N PRO A 210 26.32 21.13 12.35
CA PRO A 210 27.66 20.70 12.72
C PRO A 210 28.34 21.87 13.43
N GLN A 211 28.55 21.75 14.74
CA GLN A 211 29.25 22.76 15.53
C GLN A 211 30.78 22.63 15.47
N ASP A 212 31.34 21.68 14.70
CA ASP A 212 32.79 21.50 14.58
C ASP A 212 33.24 21.46 13.11
N ALA A 213 33.38 22.65 12.54
CA ALA A 213 34.41 22.94 11.54
C ALA A 213 34.94 24.36 11.78
N GLY A 214 35.24 24.68 13.04
CA GLY A 214 36.07 25.83 13.38
C GLY A 214 37.55 25.43 13.28
N GLN A 215 38.18 25.70 12.13
CA GLN A 215 39.59 26.11 12.12
C GLN A 215 39.66 27.57 12.63
N PRO A 216 40.81 28.14 13.07
CA PRO A 216 42.19 27.64 13.03
C PRO A 216 43.00 27.85 14.36
N THR A 217 44.16 27.20 14.45
CA THR A 217 45.42 27.81 14.93
C THR A 217 46.56 27.21 14.14
#